data_AF-A0A376DRK4-F1
#
_entry.id   AF-A0A376DRK4-F1
#
_cell.length_a   1.000
_cell.length_b   1.000
_cell.length_c   1.000
_cell.angle_alpha   90.00
_cell.angle_beta   90.00
_cell.angle_gamma   90.00
#
_symmetry.space_group_name_H-M   'P 1'
#
loop_
_entity.id
_entity.type
_entity.pdbx_description
1 polymer ?
#
loop_
_entity_poly.entity_id
_entity_poly.type
_entity_poly.pdbx_seq_one_letter_code
_entity_poly.pdbx_strand_id
1 'polypeptide(L)'
;MKINYSILLYLLCIPLGYNFSLSADGNFSALRTVCFMIALLMTLYGGFLNAKHQMKYRSVLWIFFVNLLLILGYIISNGGTGNSSLFGGDDWTLGFFLIEYWLNMHWTYLSFINLPWFSSDFTFLLILMCSSFLFPSIGFLIGKFWCKR
;
A
#
# COMPACT_ATOMS: atom_id res chain seq x y z
N MET A 1 -23.26 -6.94 -9.74
CA MET A 1 -22.15 -7.09 -8.77
C MET A 1 -21.87 -5.74 -8.14
N LYS A 2 -21.72 -5.65 -6.82
CA LYS A 2 -21.27 -4.40 -6.17
C LYS A 2 -19.74 -4.33 -6.27
N ILE A 3 -19.21 -3.23 -6.83
CA ILE A 3 -17.76 -3.03 -7.01
C ILE A 3 -17.13 -2.61 -5.69
N ASN A 4 -16.02 -3.22 -5.31
CA ASN A 4 -15.27 -2.83 -4.11
C ASN A 4 -14.43 -1.58 -4.39
N TYR A 5 -14.91 -0.43 -3.96
CA TYR A 5 -14.27 0.86 -4.22
C TYR A 5 -12.91 1.00 -3.53
N SER A 6 -12.70 0.35 -2.38
CA SER A 6 -11.39 0.33 -1.72
C SER A 6 -10.33 -0.33 -2.62
N ILE A 7 -10.61 -1.53 -3.16
CA ILE A 7 -9.68 -2.23 -4.06
C ILE A 7 -9.49 -1.44 -5.36
N LEU A 8 -10.57 -0.94 -5.94
CA LEU A 8 -10.51 -0.22 -7.21
C LEU A 8 -9.62 1.03 -7.09
N LEU A 9 -9.80 1.83 -6.05
CA LEU A 9 -8.98 3.02 -5.83
C LEU A 9 -7.55 2.67 -5.40
N TYR A 10 -7.35 1.57 -4.67
CA TYR A 10 -6.03 1.06 -4.36
C TYR A 10 -5.24 0.66 -5.62
N LEU A 11 -5.86 -0.05 -6.56
CA LEU A 11 -5.23 -0.40 -7.84
C LEU A 11 -4.99 0.84 -8.73
N LEU A 12 -5.90 1.81 -8.68
CA LEU A 12 -5.73 3.10 -9.39
C LEU A 12 -4.56 3.93 -8.85
N CYS A 13 -4.08 3.65 -7.62
CA CYS A 13 -2.89 4.30 -7.07
C CYS A 13 -1.57 3.75 -7.64
N ILE A 14 -1.57 2.61 -8.33
CA ILE A 14 -0.35 1.99 -8.87
C ILE A 14 0.30 2.87 -9.96
N PRO A 15 -0.42 3.37 -10.99
CA PRO A 15 0.17 4.27 -11.99
C PRO A 15 0.67 5.61 -11.40
N LEU A 16 0.02 6.09 -10.33
CA LEU A 16 0.47 7.29 -9.60
C LEU A 16 1.85 7.07 -8.96
N GLY A 17 2.20 5.84 -8.59
CA GLY A 17 3.55 5.47 -8.14
C GLY A 17 4.53 5.28 -9.30
N TYR A 18 4.10 4.65 -10.40
CA TYR A 18 4.98 4.23 -11.52
C TYR A 18 5.79 5.37 -12.13
N ASN A 19 5.16 6.51 -12.42
CA ASN A 19 5.82 7.68 -13.02
C ASN A 19 6.93 8.30 -12.13
N PHE A 20 7.01 7.93 -10.85
CA PHE A 20 7.89 8.58 -9.87
C PHE A 20 9.17 7.81 -9.51
N SER A 21 9.25 6.48 -9.73
CA SER A 21 10.53 5.76 -9.52
C SER A 21 11.56 6.00 -10.63
N LEU A 22 11.10 6.37 -11.83
CA LEU A 22 11.94 6.62 -12.99
C LEU A 22 12.48 8.07 -13.08
N SER A 23 11.86 9.04 -12.40
CA SER A 23 12.37 10.42 -12.30
C SER A 23 13.32 10.55 -11.10
N ALA A 24 14.58 10.18 -11.33
CA ALA A 24 15.70 10.23 -10.39
C ALA A 24 16.34 11.63 -10.23
N ASP A 25 15.62 12.72 -10.52
CA ASP A 25 16.14 14.07 -10.30
C ASP A 25 15.80 14.56 -8.88
N GLY A 26 16.86 14.92 -8.13
CA GLY A 26 16.83 15.24 -6.70
C GLY A 26 15.97 16.42 -6.25
N ASN A 27 15.25 17.10 -7.15
CA ASN A 27 14.40 18.26 -6.86
C ASN A 27 12.91 17.94 -6.67
N PHE A 28 12.49 16.67 -6.77
CA PHE A 28 11.07 16.27 -6.78
C PHE A 28 10.43 15.97 -5.41
N SER A 29 10.90 16.54 -4.29
CA SER A 29 10.30 16.25 -2.97
C SER A 29 8.82 16.69 -2.89
N ALA A 30 8.48 17.87 -3.43
CA ALA A 30 7.13 18.42 -3.37
C ALA A 30 6.11 17.61 -4.21
N LEU A 31 6.46 17.25 -5.44
CA LEU A 31 5.60 16.46 -6.32
C LEU A 31 5.34 15.06 -5.74
N ARG A 32 6.37 14.43 -5.15
CA ARG A 32 6.25 13.14 -4.45
C ARG A 32 5.29 13.25 -3.26
N THR A 33 5.41 14.32 -2.47
CA THR A 33 4.48 14.60 -1.36
C THR A 33 3.05 14.78 -1.87
N VAL A 34 2.85 15.52 -2.96
CA VAL A 34 1.50 15.72 -3.54
C VAL A 34 0.89 14.39 -4.00
N CYS A 35 1.64 13.54 -4.69
CA CYS A 35 1.14 12.24 -5.13
C CYS A 35 0.87 11.28 -3.98
N PHE A 36 1.71 11.27 -2.94
CA PHE A 36 1.44 10.55 -1.70
C PHE A 36 0.12 11.02 -1.08
N MET A 37 -0.08 12.33 -0.95
CA MET A 37 -1.32 12.90 -0.40
C MET A 37 -2.54 12.52 -1.25
N ILE A 38 -2.43 12.53 -2.58
CA ILE A 38 -3.50 12.11 -3.49
C ILE A 38 -3.83 10.63 -3.27
N ALA A 39 -2.83 9.74 -3.22
CA ALA A 39 -3.05 8.32 -3.03
C ALA A 39 -3.62 7.97 -1.64
N LEU A 40 -3.16 8.67 -0.60
CA LEU A 40 -3.70 8.59 0.75
C LEU A 40 -5.17 9.02 0.77
N LEU A 41 -5.51 10.14 0.11
CA LEU A 41 -6.89 10.58 -0.02
C LEU A 41 -7.75 9.59 -0.83
N MET A 42 -7.22 9.01 -1.90
CA MET A 42 -7.92 8.00 -2.70
C MET A 42 -8.23 6.74 -1.90
N THR A 43 -7.29 6.25 -1.10
CA THR A 43 -7.48 5.05 -0.28
C THR A 43 -8.47 5.29 0.87
N LEU A 44 -8.41 6.46 1.53
CA LEU A 44 -9.44 6.91 2.46
C LEU A 44 -10.82 7.01 1.78
N TYR A 45 -10.88 7.63 0.59
CA TYR A 45 -12.12 7.82 -0.14
C TYR A 45 -12.74 6.50 -0.60
N GLY A 46 -11.92 5.50 -0.97
CA GLY A 46 -12.41 4.16 -1.28
C GLY A 46 -13.06 3.47 -0.10
N GLY A 47 -12.49 3.62 1.10
CA GLY A 47 -13.13 3.20 2.35
C GLY A 47 -14.47 3.90 2.58
N PHE A 48 -14.51 5.22 2.41
CA PHE A 48 -15.71 6.03 2.56
C PHE A 48 -16.82 5.63 1.58
N LEU A 49 -16.48 5.45 0.30
CA LEU A 49 -17.43 5.02 -0.73
C LEU A 49 -18.00 3.64 -0.46
N ASN A 50 -17.17 2.71 0.05
CA ASN A 50 -17.64 1.40 0.46
C ASN A 50 -18.72 1.52 1.56
N ALA A 51 -18.49 2.34 2.59
CA ALA A 51 -19.47 2.58 3.64
C ALA A 51 -20.75 3.26 3.10
N LYS A 52 -20.60 4.27 2.23
CA LYS A 52 -21.72 4.98 1.58
C LYS A 52 -22.63 4.04 0.79
N HIS A 53 -22.07 3.02 0.14
CA HIS A 53 -22.82 2.01 -0.62
C HIS A 53 -23.30 0.83 0.24
N GLN A 54 -23.30 0.98 1.57
CA GLN A 54 -23.75 -0.03 2.54
C GLN A 54 -23.02 -1.37 2.36
N MET A 55 -21.72 -1.32 2.04
CA MET A 55 -20.87 -2.51 2.01
C MET A 55 -20.55 -2.97 3.43
N LYS A 56 -20.32 -4.27 3.59
CA LYS A 56 -19.79 -4.81 4.86
C LYS A 56 -18.34 -4.39 5.03
N TYR A 57 -17.90 -4.20 6.26
CA TYR A 57 -16.49 -3.85 6.60
C TYR A 57 -15.46 -4.80 5.96
N ARG A 58 -15.83 -6.07 5.73
CA ARG A 58 -15.04 -7.06 5.00
C ARG A 58 -14.52 -6.55 3.64
N SER A 59 -15.22 -5.62 2.98
CA SER A 59 -14.78 -5.09 1.68
C SER A 59 -13.44 -4.35 1.79
N VAL A 60 -13.19 -3.69 2.91
CA VAL A 60 -11.99 -2.87 3.13
C VAL A 60 -10.78 -3.74 3.49
N LEU A 61 -11.01 -4.87 4.16
CA LEU A 61 -9.99 -5.81 4.62
C LEU A 61 -9.27 -6.55 3.48
N TRP A 62 -9.83 -6.57 2.27
CA TRP A 62 -9.22 -7.31 1.16
C TRP A 62 -7.82 -6.82 0.78
N ILE A 63 -7.57 -5.52 0.88
CA ILE A 63 -6.25 -4.93 0.58
C ILE A 63 -5.22 -5.49 1.57
N PHE A 64 -5.57 -5.51 2.85
CA PHE A 64 -4.74 -6.08 3.90
C PHE A 64 -4.44 -7.57 3.66
N PHE A 65 -5.45 -8.37 3.29
CA PHE A 65 -5.24 -9.80 3.05
C PHE A 65 -4.34 -10.09 1.85
N VAL A 66 -4.43 -9.29 0.78
CA VAL A 66 -3.53 -9.42 -0.37
C VAL A 66 -2.08 -9.16 0.06
N ASN A 67 -1.85 -8.07 0.78
CA ASN A 67 -0.52 -7.71 1.27
C ASN A 67 0.03 -8.72 2.30
N LEU A 68 -0.83 -9.22 3.19
CA LEU A 68 -0.46 -10.27 4.15
C LEU A 68 0.03 -11.52 3.42
N LEU A 69 -0.67 -11.94 2.36
CA LEU A 69 -0.31 -13.12 1.58
C LEU A 69 1.03 -12.94 0.85
N LEU A 70 1.27 -11.74 0.33
CA LEU A 70 2.54 -11.39 -0.33
C LEU A 70 3.71 -11.34 0.66
N ILE A 71 3.52 -10.81 1.87
CA ILE A 71 4.53 -10.85 2.93
C ILE A 71 4.79 -12.28 3.40
N LEU A 72 3.77 -13.11 3.54
CA LEU A 72 3.95 -14.53 3.85
C LEU A 72 4.75 -15.24 2.76
N GLY A 73 4.43 -14.97 1.49
CA GLY A 73 5.21 -15.46 0.34
C GLY A 73 6.66 -15.01 0.40
N TYR A 74 6.90 -13.73 0.74
CA TYR A 74 8.24 -13.20 0.96
C TYR A 74 8.99 -13.93 2.07
N ILE A 75 8.39 -14.11 3.25
CA ILE A 75 9.03 -14.79 4.40
C ILE A 75 9.39 -16.24 4.05
N ILE A 76 8.46 -16.97 3.43
CA ILE A 76 8.66 -18.37 3.05
C ILE A 76 9.78 -18.47 2.01
N SER A 77 9.73 -17.62 0.98
CA SER A 77 10.72 -17.59 -0.10
C SER A 77 12.11 -17.17 0.39
N ASN A 78 12.18 -16.24 1.35
CA ASN A 78 13.45 -15.76 1.89
C ASN A 78 14.03 -16.66 3.01
N GLY A 79 13.33 -17.73 3.40
CA GLY A 79 13.69 -18.56 4.54
C GLY A 79 13.65 -17.81 5.89
N GLY A 80 12.89 -16.72 5.98
CA GLY A 80 12.80 -15.87 7.17
C GLY A 80 12.59 -14.39 6.85
N THR A 81 12.96 -13.51 7.78
CA THR A 81 12.79 -12.04 7.65
C THR A 81 14.05 -11.33 7.17
N GLY A 82 14.93 -12.04 6.44
CA GLY A 82 16.15 -11.47 5.88
C GLY A 82 15.84 -10.35 4.87
N ASN A 83 16.89 -9.68 4.39
CA ASN A 83 16.76 -8.74 3.26
C ASN A 83 16.93 -9.48 1.93
N SER A 84 16.19 -9.06 0.94
CA SER A 84 16.31 -9.49 -0.45
C SER A 84 17.24 -8.55 -1.21
N SER A 85 18.27 -9.12 -1.85
CA SER A 85 19.13 -8.35 -2.74
C SER A 85 18.38 -8.03 -4.03
N LEU A 86 18.25 -6.73 -4.33
CA LEU A 86 17.66 -6.22 -5.58
C LEU A 86 18.36 -6.73 -6.86
N PHE A 87 19.60 -7.21 -6.74
CA PHE A 87 20.46 -7.63 -7.86
C PHE A 87 21.10 -9.03 -7.70
N GLY A 88 20.67 -9.87 -6.74
CA GLY A 88 21.33 -11.17 -6.56
C GLY A 88 20.83 -12.02 -5.40
N GLY A 89 19.53 -12.32 -5.39
CA GLY A 89 18.88 -13.19 -4.42
C GLY A 89 17.93 -14.14 -5.15
N ASP A 90 17.32 -15.08 -4.44
CA ASP A 90 16.36 -16.03 -5.01
C ASP A 90 15.23 -15.28 -5.74
N ASP A 91 15.05 -15.55 -7.04
CA ASP A 91 14.20 -14.77 -7.96
C ASP A 91 12.76 -14.63 -7.42
N TRP A 92 12.30 -15.64 -6.70
CA TRP A 92 10.96 -15.70 -6.09
C TRP A 92 10.80 -14.67 -4.97
N THR A 93 11.80 -14.53 -4.10
CA THR A 93 11.78 -13.61 -2.97
C THR A 93 11.77 -12.17 -3.47
N LEU A 94 12.63 -11.89 -4.45
CA LEU A 94 12.68 -10.60 -5.11
C LEU A 94 11.35 -10.29 -5.81
N GLY A 95 10.72 -11.29 -6.44
CA GLY A 95 9.39 -11.17 -7.04
C GLY A 95 8.32 -10.75 -6.03
N PHE A 96 8.21 -11.42 -4.88
CA PHE A 96 7.26 -11.05 -3.83
C PHE A 96 7.51 -9.64 -3.30
N PHE A 97 8.77 -9.30 -3.02
CA PHE A 97 9.15 -7.97 -2.57
C PHE A 97 8.73 -6.91 -3.59
N LEU A 98 9.05 -7.11 -4.87
CA LEU A 98 8.71 -6.16 -5.93
C LEU A 98 7.20 -6.03 -6.05
N ILE A 99 6.41 -7.12 -6.09
CA ILE A 99 4.95 -7.05 -6.21
C ILE A 99 4.35 -6.26 -5.05
N GLU A 100 4.75 -6.57 -3.81
CA GLU A 100 4.30 -5.84 -2.62
C GLU A 100 4.71 -4.36 -2.69
N TYR A 101 5.96 -4.09 -3.10
CA TYR A 101 6.48 -2.74 -3.33
C TYR A 101 5.65 -1.98 -4.38
N TRP A 102 5.33 -2.60 -5.52
CA TRP A 102 4.58 -1.99 -6.62
C TRP A 102 3.14 -1.69 -6.22
N LEU A 103 2.46 -2.64 -5.57
CA LEU A 103 1.10 -2.44 -5.07
C LEU A 103 1.04 -1.32 -4.02
N ASN A 104 2.08 -1.21 -3.20
CA ASN A 104 2.18 -0.21 -2.16
C ASN A 104 3.09 0.97 -2.54
N MET A 105 3.36 1.16 -3.84
CA MET A 105 4.35 2.13 -4.31
C MET A 105 3.97 3.56 -3.92
N HIS A 106 2.68 3.84 -3.84
CA HIS A 106 2.16 5.12 -3.37
C HIS A 106 2.47 5.41 -1.90
N TRP A 107 2.81 4.41 -1.09
CA TRP A 107 3.22 4.53 0.30
C TRP A 107 4.75 4.59 0.48
N THR A 108 5.54 4.35 -0.58
CA THR A 108 7.02 4.38 -0.53
C THR A 108 7.59 5.72 -0.10
N TYR A 109 6.81 6.81 -0.13
CA TYR A 109 7.23 8.07 0.49
C TYR A 109 7.62 7.90 1.96
N LEU A 110 6.96 6.99 2.71
CA LEU A 110 7.35 6.70 4.10
C LEU A 110 8.81 6.20 4.20
N SER A 111 9.30 5.42 3.24
CA SER A 111 10.69 4.95 3.27
C SER A 111 11.71 6.05 2.98
N PHE A 112 11.33 7.06 2.18
CA PHE A 112 12.16 8.24 1.95
C PHE A 112 12.30 9.16 3.17
N ILE A 113 11.50 8.95 4.23
CA ILE A 113 11.68 9.66 5.51
C ILE A 113 12.99 9.21 6.20
N ASN A 114 13.76 8.27 5.61
CA ASN A 114 15.06 7.80 6.13
C ASN A 114 14.97 7.39 7.61
N LEU A 115 13.79 6.91 8.02
CA LEU A 115 13.60 6.36 9.35
C LEU A 115 14.39 5.05 9.41
N PRO A 116 15.15 4.80 10.49
CA PRO A 116 15.88 3.54 10.69
C PRO A 116 15.01 2.29 10.51
N TRP A 117 13.70 2.43 10.73
CA TRP A 117 12.69 1.41 10.56
C TRP A 117 12.51 0.91 9.11
N PHE A 118 12.96 1.67 8.10
CA PHE A 118 12.91 1.26 6.69
C PHE A 118 14.22 0.66 6.17
N SER A 119 15.20 0.38 7.06
CA SER A 119 16.49 -0.18 6.66
C SER A 119 16.43 -1.67 6.30
N SER A 120 15.37 -2.37 6.70
CA SER A 120 15.15 -3.78 6.34
C SER A 120 13.92 -3.91 5.45
N ASP A 121 14.01 -4.77 4.45
CA ASP A 121 12.93 -5.03 3.51
C ASP A 121 11.68 -5.53 4.24
N PHE A 122 11.86 -6.47 5.17
CA PHE A 122 10.76 -7.01 5.96
C PHE A 122 10.00 -5.92 6.74
N THR A 123 10.71 -5.04 7.46
CA THR A 123 10.06 -3.95 8.22
C THR A 123 9.38 -2.95 7.29
N PHE A 124 10.01 -2.65 6.14
CA PHE A 124 9.40 -1.81 5.11
C PHE A 124 8.08 -2.42 4.61
N LEU A 125 8.08 -3.70 4.20
CA LEU A 125 6.89 -4.42 3.76
C LEU A 125 5.82 -4.46 4.88
N LEU A 126 6.21 -4.74 6.11
CA LEU A 126 5.30 -4.81 7.26
C LEU A 126 4.58 -3.47 7.51
N ILE A 127 5.32 -2.35 7.50
CA ILE A 127 4.73 -1.01 7.69
C ILE A 127 3.75 -0.70 6.56
N LEU A 128 4.09 -1.08 5.32
CA LEU A 128 3.22 -0.90 4.16
C LEU A 128 1.94 -1.70 4.28
N MET A 129 2.02 -2.98 4.66
CA MET A 129 0.84 -3.80 4.93
C MET A 129 -0.04 -3.20 6.04
N CYS A 130 0.56 -2.69 7.13
CA CYS A 130 -0.21 -2.04 8.18
C CYS A 130 -0.90 -0.77 7.67
N SER A 131 -0.21 0.04 6.86
CA SER A 131 -0.76 1.25 6.27
C SER A 131 -1.92 0.95 5.30
N SER A 132 -1.80 -0.10 4.50
CA SER A 132 -2.83 -0.51 3.52
C SER A 132 -4.13 -0.98 4.18
N PHE A 133 -4.09 -1.34 5.46
CA PHE A 133 -5.27 -1.59 6.30
C PHE A 133 -5.84 -0.31 6.94
N LEU A 134 -4.96 0.50 7.54
CA LEU A 134 -5.34 1.62 8.40
C LEU A 134 -6.12 2.68 7.61
N PHE A 135 -5.60 3.12 6.47
CA PHE A 135 -6.22 4.24 5.72
C PHE A 135 -7.61 3.87 5.18
N PRO A 136 -7.80 2.74 4.46
CA PRO A 136 -9.13 2.35 4.02
C PRO A 136 -10.11 2.13 5.18
N SER A 137 -9.64 1.64 6.33
CA SER A 137 -10.48 1.42 7.53
C SER A 137 -10.97 2.73 8.14
N ILE A 138 -10.08 3.74 8.26
CA ILE A 138 -10.44 5.08 8.72
C ILE A 138 -11.50 5.68 7.79
N GLY A 139 -11.28 5.59 6.48
CA GLY A 139 -12.24 6.06 5.48
C GLY A 139 -13.63 5.42 5.63
N PHE A 140 -13.67 4.11 5.86
CA PHE A 140 -14.92 3.37 6.07
C PHE A 140 -15.63 3.79 7.36
N LEU A 141 -14.88 3.98 8.47
CA LEU A 141 -15.45 4.47 9.72
C LEU A 141 -16.08 5.85 9.54
N ILE A 142 -15.37 6.78 8.89
CA ILE A 142 -15.89 8.13 8.56
C ILE A 142 -17.20 8.01 7.77
N GLY A 143 -17.23 7.19 6.70
CA GLY A 143 -18.43 7.00 5.89
C GLY A 143 -19.59 6.38 6.66
N LYS A 144 -19.31 5.45 7.59
CA LYS A 144 -20.33 4.83 8.43
C LYS A 144 -20.93 5.81 9.43
N PHE A 145 -20.13 6.69 10.02
CA PHE A 145 -20.64 7.77 10.88
C PHE A 145 -21.47 8.77 10.09
N TRP A 146 -21.05 9.10 8.86
CA TRP A 146 -21.73 10.07 8.02
C TRP A 146 -23.08 9.56 7.50
N CYS A 147 -23.17 8.29 7.10
CA CYS A 147 -24.44 7.67 6.66
C CYS A 147 -25.39 7.26 7.80
N LYS A 148 -24.99 7.41 9.06
CA LYS A 148 -25.86 7.21 10.22
C LYS A 148 -26.59 8.51 10.65
N ARG A 149 -26.18 9.66 10.13
CA ARG A 149 -26.95 10.90 10.17
C ARG A 149 -27.92 10.92 9.00
#